data_AF-A0A7C5XCJ0-F1
#
_entry.id   AF-A0A7C5XCJ0-F1
#
_cell.length_a   1.000
_cell.length_b   1.000
_cell.length_c   1.000
_cell.angle_alpha   90.00
_cell.angle_beta   90.00
_cell.angle_gamma   90.00
#
_symmetry.space_group_name_H-M   'P 1'
#
loop_
_entity.id
_entity.type
_entity.pdbx_description
1 polymer ?
#
loop_
_entity_poly.entity_id
_entity_poly.type
_entity_poly.pdbx_seq_one_letter_code
_entity_poly.pdbx_strand_id
1 'polypeptide(L)'
;MLKVDVSASRDGDNVDVEVRLSAPVAGVPGPRVPMAFILLIDSSRSMGEFDKLAQAVDVAKRLIENMGAEDLVAVYTFDEKVKPVIPLMPAEKAREKMGRLDKIKVGTYTLLYQALVKAIEELRFGPKSLFGKRESLENFVKRIVVITDGEPWPYYTEEHWYEALGKSAASYKISVTAIGVGYDYNEKILYKLASASGGTWYHASKLSDVSEILLRELKRARGVVARRPVVRIETDADVVEARKLGHTVTSLGATREVELEDISAGDVVSVVFRLKPKGPISAEVVVVTEEGEVRRQVAEESITSDRTATLAFQLAGELQKVVEGGVIQVEVLQAISEEEVVPDHYRDKAKKVLEKLQAGESKELIHEATTMIYPLAAEASPAPSIEPLERRQEVTGTGEEGPGRLAVVRECEILCVETGRSIHISLPAVLGRGELASILPPGTEGYISRKHIEVFDKDGEVYVRDVGSRNGIFVGGERVAEAKVDPDVDVVLAKVATIKIKCK
;
A
#
# COMPACT_ATOMS: atom_id res chain seq x y z
N MET A 1 -27.60 -8.16 -4.84
CA MET A 1 -27.24 -7.97 -6.25
C MET A 1 -26.42 -6.68 -6.37
N LEU A 2 -25.35 -6.71 -7.16
CA LEU A 2 -24.54 -5.52 -7.46
C LEU A 2 -25.36 -4.47 -8.22
N LYS A 3 -25.21 -3.20 -7.82
CA LYS A 3 -25.74 -2.07 -8.59
C LYS A 3 -24.71 -1.66 -9.64
N VAL A 4 -25.13 -1.54 -10.90
CA VAL A 4 -24.31 -1.09 -12.02
C VAL A 4 -24.86 0.23 -12.53
N ASP A 5 -24.10 1.29 -12.33
CA ASP A 5 -24.38 2.64 -12.83
C ASP A 5 -23.38 2.97 -13.95
N VAL A 6 -23.85 3.58 -15.04
CA VAL A 6 -23.01 4.00 -16.17
C VAL A 6 -23.23 5.49 -16.41
N SER A 7 -22.14 6.24 -16.48
CA SER A 7 -22.15 7.67 -16.80
C SER A 7 -21.19 7.94 -17.96
N ALA A 8 -21.49 8.96 -18.76
CA ALA A 8 -20.65 9.36 -19.89
C ALA A 8 -20.54 10.88 -19.97
N SER A 9 -19.33 11.39 -20.12
CA SER A 9 -19.06 12.83 -20.23
C SER A 9 -18.04 13.12 -21.32
N ARG A 10 -18.15 14.31 -21.93
CA ARG A 10 -17.28 14.73 -23.03
C ARG A 10 -16.07 15.51 -22.51
N ASP A 11 -14.88 15.17 -23.01
CA ASP A 11 -13.60 15.84 -22.70
C ASP A 11 -12.86 16.16 -24.02
N GLY A 12 -13.16 17.33 -24.58
CA GLY A 12 -12.70 17.71 -25.91
C GLY A 12 -13.20 16.75 -26.99
N ASP A 13 -12.28 16.14 -27.73
CA ASP A 13 -12.57 15.13 -28.76
C ASP A 13 -12.82 13.72 -28.18
N ASN A 14 -12.61 13.53 -26.87
CA ASN A 14 -12.81 12.25 -26.21
C ASN A 14 -14.17 12.19 -25.49
N VAL A 15 -14.63 10.97 -25.27
CA VAL A 15 -15.77 10.65 -24.38
C VAL A 15 -15.26 9.71 -23.31
N ASP A 16 -15.39 10.11 -22.05
CA ASP A 16 -15.10 9.27 -20.89
C ASP A 16 -16.37 8.55 -20.47
N VAL A 17 -16.31 7.22 -20.35
CA VAL A 17 -17.41 6.35 -19.90
C VAL A 17 -17.02 5.69 -18.59
N GLU A 18 -17.66 6.07 -17.49
CA GLU A 18 -17.48 5.42 -16.19
C GLU A 18 -18.54 4.33 -16.00
N VAL A 19 -18.08 3.16 -15.59
CA VAL A 19 -18.90 2.03 -15.14
C VAL A 19 -18.63 1.82 -13.67
N ARG A 20 -19.60 2.14 -12.81
CA ARG A 20 -19.50 2.03 -11.36
C ARG A 20 -20.32 0.85 -10.85
N LEU A 21 -19.64 -0.07 -10.16
CA LEU A 21 -20.23 -1.23 -9.51
C LEU A 21 -20.26 -0.97 -8.01
N SER A 22 -21.44 -0.95 -7.41
CA SER A 22 -21.61 -0.72 -5.97
C SER A 22 -22.27 -1.94 -5.31
N ALA A 23 -21.63 -2.47 -4.27
CA ALA A 23 -22.19 -3.53 -3.46
C ALA A 23 -22.96 -2.93 -2.26
N PRO A 24 -24.23 -3.33 -2.04
CA PRO A 24 -25.01 -2.82 -0.93
C PRO A 24 -24.37 -3.17 0.43
N VAL A 25 -24.51 -2.24 1.39
CA VAL A 25 -24.01 -2.38 2.77
C VAL A 25 -24.85 -3.41 3.55
N ALA A 26 -26.11 -3.62 3.19
CA ALA A 26 -27.01 -4.54 3.89
C ALA A 26 -26.72 -6.00 3.54
N GLY A 27 -26.44 -6.81 4.57
CA GLY A 27 -26.18 -8.23 4.48
C GLY A 27 -27.36 -8.98 3.85
N VAL A 28 -27.20 -9.40 2.61
CA VAL A 28 -27.96 -10.53 2.11
C VAL A 28 -27.44 -11.74 2.90
N PRO A 29 -28.28 -12.45 3.68
CA PRO A 29 -27.89 -13.71 4.29
C PRO A 29 -27.75 -14.74 3.15
N GLY A 30 -26.63 -14.69 2.46
CA GLY A 30 -26.20 -15.72 1.53
C GLY A 30 -25.48 -16.83 2.29
N PRO A 31 -25.46 -18.07 1.77
CA PRO A 31 -24.55 -19.08 2.29
C PRO A 31 -23.12 -18.55 2.28
N ARG A 32 -22.47 -18.55 3.44
CA ARG A 32 -21.10 -18.05 3.61
C ARG A 32 -20.16 -18.88 2.73
N VAL A 33 -19.55 -18.25 1.73
CA VAL A 33 -18.48 -18.88 0.96
C VAL A 33 -17.27 -19.03 1.88
N PRO A 34 -16.78 -20.26 2.12
CA PRO A 34 -15.61 -20.45 2.98
C PRO A 34 -14.38 -19.84 2.33
N MET A 35 -13.39 -19.46 3.13
CA MET A 35 -12.15 -18.88 2.61
C MET A 35 -10.95 -19.77 2.87
N ALA A 36 -9.99 -19.73 1.95
CA ALA A 36 -8.68 -20.33 2.09
C ALA A 36 -7.65 -19.21 2.17
N PHE A 37 -7.02 -19.09 3.35
CA PHE A 37 -6.21 -17.95 3.73
C PHE A 37 -4.77 -18.41 4.00
N ILE A 38 -3.79 -17.84 3.32
CA ILE A 38 -2.36 -18.07 3.62
C ILE A 38 -1.75 -16.78 4.15
N LEU A 39 -1.21 -16.85 5.36
CA LEU A 39 -0.40 -15.78 5.94
C LEU A 39 1.09 -16.09 5.72
N LEU A 40 1.78 -15.19 5.03
CA LEU A 40 3.21 -15.17 4.85
C LEU A 40 3.81 -14.14 5.82
N ILE A 41 4.64 -14.60 6.75
CA ILE A 41 5.33 -13.75 7.72
C ILE A 41 6.80 -13.70 7.34
N ASP A 42 7.30 -12.50 7.03
CA ASP A 42 8.72 -12.25 6.92
C ASP A 42 9.39 -12.56 8.28
N SER A 43 10.41 -13.41 8.25
CA SER A 43 11.23 -13.73 9.41
C SER A 43 12.70 -13.40 9.17
N SER A 44 13.00 -12.47 8.26
CA SER A 44 14.34 -11.96 7.99
C SER A 44 14.96 -11.26 9.20
N ARG A 45 16.24 -10.89 9.09
CA ARG A 45 16.99 -10.31 10.21
C ARG A 45 16.33 -9.05 10.80
N SER A 46 15.80 -8.15 9.96
CA SER A 46 15.15 -6.90 10.37
C SER A 46 13.90 -7.12 11.21
N MET A 47 13.19 -8.22 10.99
CA MET A 47 12.04 -8.64 11.80
C MET A 47 12.43 -9.05 13.23
N GLY A 48 13.72 -9.30 13.50
CA GLY A 48 14.22 -9.53 14.85
C GLY A 48 14.36 -8.27 15.70
N GLU A 49 14.25 -7.09 15.11
CA GLU A 49 14.37 -5.82 15.81
C GLU A 49 13.02 -5.40 16.41
N PHE A 50 13.06 -4.69 17.55
CA PHE A 50 11.90 -4.07 18.19
C PHE A 50 10.69 -5.01 18.38
N ASP A 51 10.95 -6.29 18.64
CA ASP A 51 9.94 -7.34 18.82
C ASP A 51 8.94 -7.48 17.64
N LYS A 52 9.30 -7.03 16.42
CA LYS A 52 8.43 -7.09 15.24
C LYS A 52 7.96 -8.51 14.94
N LEU A 53 8.87 -9.50 14.96
CA LEU A 53 8.52 -10.90 14.70
C LEU A 53 7.56 -11.47 15.75
N ALA A 54 7.75 -11.13 17.03
CA ALA A 54 6.85 -11.56 18.10
C ALA A 54 5.44 -10.96 17.91
N GLN A 55 5.38 -9.66 17.59
CA GLN A 55 4.11 -9.00 17.25
C GLN A 55 3.45 -9.61 16.00
N ALA A 56 4.22 -10.03 14.99
CA ALA A 56 3.69 -10.67 13.79
C ALA A 56 3.13 -12.08 14.09
N VAL A 57 3.75 -12.79 15.03
CA VAL A 57 3.21 -14.03 15.58
C VAL A 57 1.87 -13.79 16.29
N ASP A 58 1.75 -12.73 17.08
CA ASP A 58 0.50 -12.39 17.76
C ASP A 58 -0.60 -11.99 16.77
N VAL A 59 -0.26 -11.26 15.71
CA VAL A 59 -1.16 -10.98 14.58
C VAL A 59 -1.67 -12.28 13.94
N ALA A 60 -0.78 -13.25 13.70
CA ALA A 60 -1.15 -14.55 13.13
C ALA A 60 -2.09 -15.35 14.04
N LYS A 61 -1.83 -15.34 15.35
CA LYS A 61 -2.70 -15.97 16.35
C LYS A 61 -4.11 -15.36 16.33
N ARG A 62 -4.19 -14.03 16.37
CA ARG A 62 -5.47 -13.28 16.32
C ARG A 62 -6.25 -13.57 15.04
N LEU A 63 -5.57 -13.69 13.90
CA LEU A 63 -6.22 -14.10 12.64
C LEU A 63 -6.88 -15.48 12.78
N ILE A 64 -6.11 -16.48 13.21
CA ILE A 64 -6.61 -17.87 13.35
C ILE A 64 -7.79 -17.94 14.32
N GLU A 65 -7.73 -17.20 15.44
CA GLU A 65 -8.82 -17.11 16.42
C GLU A 65 -10.10 -16.58 15.78
N ASN A 66 -9.99 -15.54 14.96
CA ASN A 66 -11.15 -14.88 14.35
C ASN A 66 -11.73 -15.63 13.15
N MET A 67 -11.09 -16.65 12.58
CA MET A 67 -11.57 -17.41 11.42
C MET A 67 -12.79 -18.31 11.71
N GLY A 68 -13.63 -18.57 10.72
CA GLY A 68 -14.76 -19.51 10.83
C GLY A 68 -14.29 -20.97 10.88
N ALA A 69 -15.14 -21.88 11.36
CA ALA A 69 -14.80 -23.31 11.47
C ALA A 69 -14.49 -23.97 10.11
N GLU A 70 -15.22 -23.56 9.06
CA GLU A 70 -15.08 -24.05 7.68
C GLU A 70 -13.96 -23.33 6.89
N ASP A 71 -13.34 -22.31 7.47
CA ASP A 71 -12.26 -21.59 6.80
C ASP A 71 -10.95 -22.41 6.87
N LEU A 72 -10.14 -22.36 5.82
CA LEU A 72 -8.81 -22.96 5.78
C LEU A 72 -7.74 -21.91 6.01
N VAL A 73 -6.73 -22.24 6.82
CA VAL A 73 -5.60 -21.35 7.11
C VAL A 73 -4.27 -22.07 6.99
N ALA A 74 -3.27 -21.38 6.43
CA ALA A 74 -1.87 -21.74 6.54
C ALA A 74 -1.07 -20.54 7.04
N VAL A 75 0.00 -20.82 7.80
CA VAL A 75 0.99 -19.82 8.19
C VAL A 75 2.36 -20.31 7.75
N TYR A 76 2.99 -19.53 6.88
CA TYR A 76 4.35 -19.72 6.44
C TYR A 76 5.22 -18.59 6.96
N THR A 77 6.48 -18.93 7.24
CA THR A 77 7.53 -17.95 7.45
C THR A 77 8.49 -17.98 6.28
N PHE A 78 9.11 -16.85 5.97
CA PHE A 78 10.16 -16.80 4.97
C PHE A 78 11.34 -15.98 5.43
N ASP A 79 12.52 -16.56 5.27
CA ASP A 79 13.82 -15.92 5.46
C ASP A 79 14.70 -16.21 4.23
N GLU A 80 15.85 -16.86 4.38
CA GLU A 80 16.57 -17.60 3.32
C GLU A 80 15.85 -18.87 2.82
N LYS A 81 14.76 -19.28 3.48
CA LYS A 81 13.94 -20.45 3.16
C LYS A 81 12.47 -20.14 3.45
N VAL A 82 11.58 -20.77 2.68
CA VAL A 82 10.12 -20.75 2.94
C VAL A 82 9.76 -21.97 3.79
N LYS A 83 9.17 -21.75 4.98
CA LYS A 83 8.90 -22.79 5.97
C LYS A 83 7.41 -22.80 6.36
N PRO A 84 6.68 -23.91 6.18
CA PRO A 84 5.33 -24.05 6.74
C PRO A 84 5.41 -24.20 8.26
N VAL A 85 4.79 -23.29 9.01
CA VAL A 85 4.66 -23.39 10.47
C VAL A 85 3.35 -24.08 10.82
N ILE A 86 2.27 -23.62 10.17
CA ILE A 86 0.96 -24.25 10.13
C ILE A 86 0.68 -24.57 8.65
N PRO A 87 0.69 -25.84 8.22
CA PRO A 87 0.29 -26.19 6.85
C PRO A 87 -1.20 -25.91 6.63
N LEU A 88 -1.64 -25.79 5.37
CA LEU A 88 -3.03 -25.48 5.05
C LEU A 88 -3.97 -26.52 5.66
N MET A 89 -4.87 -26.07 6.54
CA MET A 89 -5.83 -26.92 7.27
C MET A 89 -7.03 -26.11 7.77
N PRO A 90 -8.13 -26.76 8.18
CA PRO A 90 -9.24 -26.09 8.85
C PRO A 90 -8.77 -25.24 10.04
N ALA A 91 -9.30 -24.02 10.15
CA ALA A 91 -8.91 -23.06 11.18
C ALA A 91 -9.08 -23.61 12.60
N GLU A 92 -10.11 -24.43 12.84
CA GLU A 92 -10.30 -25.13 14.10
C GLU A 92 -9.08 -26.00 14.48
N LYS A 93 -8.55 -26.79 13.54
CA LYS A 93 -7.34 -27.61 13.76
C LYS A 93 -6.08 -26.76 13.86
N ALA A 94 -6.06 -25.61 13.19
CA ALA A 94 -4.95 -24.67 13.31
C ALA A 94 -4.86 -24.07 14.72
N ARG A 95 -6.00 -23.81 15.38
CA ARG A 95 -6.04 -23.32 16.78
C ARG A 95 -5.32 -24.25 17.75
N GLU A 96 -5.55 -25.55 17.63
CA GLU A 96 -4.88 -26.57 18.45
C GLU A 96 -3.35 -26.60 18.26
N LYS A 97 -2.87 -26.08 17.12
CA LYS A 97 -1.45 -26.07 16.74
C LYS A 97 -0.79 -24.70 16.87
N MET A 98 -1.49 -23.67 17.35
CA MET A 98 -0.99 -22.29 17.44
C MET A 98 0.31 -22.17 18.23
N GLY A 99 0.56 -23.03 19.22
CA GLY A 99 1.83 -23.07 19.96
C GLY A 99 3.07 -23.37 19.11
N ARG A 100 2.91 -23.73 17.83
CA ARG A 100 4.01 -23.81 16.86
C ARG A 100 4.52 -22.44 16.44
N LEU A 101 3.68 -21.41 16.45
CA LEU A 101 4.04 -20.05 16.06
C LEU A 101 5.06 -19.45 17.02
N ASP A 102 4.99 -19.80 18.31
CA ASP A 102 5.96 -19.37 19.33
C ASP A 102 7.39 -19.88 19.10
N LYS A 103 7.56 -20.84 18.18
CA LYS A 103 8.86 -21.44 17.85
C LYS A 103 9.50 -20.80 16.62
N ILE A 104 8.87 -19.80 16.02
CA ILE A 104 9.41 -19.07 14.88
C ILE A 104 10.67 -18.33 15.33
N LYS A 105 11.71 -18.35 14.49
CA LYS A 105 13.00 -17.75 14.75
C LYS A 105 13.34 -16.77 13.65
N VAL A 106 14.11 -15.75 14.03
CA VAL A 106 14.73 -14.81 13.10
C VAL A 106 15.75 -15.56 12.23
N GLY A 107 15.65 -15.35 10.93
CA GLY A 107 16.56 -15.83 9.90
C GLY A 107 17.41 -14.69 9.35
N THR A 108 17.74 -14.75 8.07
CA THR A 108 18.69 -13.82 7.45
C THR A 108 18.09 -12.95 6.34
N TYR A 109 17.79 -13.55 5.19
CA TYR A 109 17.35 -12.85 3.97
C TYR A 109 15.82 -12.78 3.85
N THR A 110 15.33 -12.15 2.78
CA THR A 110 13.90 -11.92 2.52
C THR A 110 13.50 -12.57 1.19
N LEU A 111 13.26 -13.89 1.17
CA LEU A 111 12.82 -14.63 -0.04
C LEU A 111 11.33 -14.41 -0.37
N LEU A 112 10.91 -13.16 -0.51
CA LEU A 112 9.51 -12.80 -0.75
C LEU A 112 8.93 -13.47 -2.01
N TYR A 113 9.68 -13.46 -3.12
CA TYR A 113 9.20 -14.02 -4.39
C TYR A 113 8.88 -15.52 -4.27
N GLN A 114 9.79 -16.29 -3.66
CA GLN A 114 9.61 -17.74 -3.47
C GLN A 114 8.46 -18.04 -2.49
N ALA A 115 8.28 -17.22 -1.45
CA ALA A 115 7.19 -17.36 -0.51
C ALA A 115 5.82 -17.18 -1.21
N LEU A 116 5.71 -16.17 -2.07
CA LEU A 116 4.51 -15.90 -2.87
C LEU A 116 4.23 -17.02 -3.88
N VAL A 117 5.25 -17.49 -4.62
CA VAL A 117 5.11 -18.63 -5.53
C VAL A 117 4.56 -19.85 -4.79
N LYS A 118 5.16 -20.20 -3.64
CA LYS A 118 4.72 -21.34 -2.83
C LYS A 118 3.27 -21.18 -2.35
N ALA A 119 2.88 -19.98 -1.91
CA ALA A 119 1.51 -19.72 -1.47
C ALA A 119 0.49 -19.81 -2.61
N ILE A 120 0.83 -19.29 -3.79
CA ILE A 120 -0.02 -19.38 -4.98
C ILE A 120 -0.21 -20.84 -5.40
N GLU A 121 0.85 -21.64 -5.42
CA GLU A 121 0.77 -23.07 -5.73
C GLU A 121 -0.12 -23.82 -4.72
N GLU A 122 0.04 -23.52 -3.42
CA GLU A 122 -0.73 -24.14 -2.35
C GLU A 122 -2.23 -23.83 -2.48
N LEU A 123 -2.61 -22.59 -2.80
CA LEU A 123 -4.00 -22.19 -3.00
C LEU A 123 -4.56 -22.57 -4.38
N ARG A 124 -3.70 -22.80 -5.37
CA ARG A 124 -4.12 -23.28 -6.69
C ARG A 124 -4.57 -24.74 -6.62
N PHE A 125 -3.76 -25.60 -5.98
CA PHE A 125 -4.00 -27.04 -6.01
C PHE A 125 -4.64 -27.59 -4.73
N GLY A 126 -4.41 -26.95 -3.59
CA GLY A 126 -4.72 -27.50 -2.28
C GLY A 126 -3.85 -28.73 -1.94
N PRO A 127 -3.61 -29.03 -0.66
CA PRO A 127 -2.89 -30.23 -0.28
C PRO A 127 -3.75 -31.47 -0.53
N LYS A 128 -3.16 -32.52 -1.12
CA LYS A 128 -3.83 -33.82 -1.36
C LYS A 128 -4.47 -34.41 -0.10
N SER A 129 -3.91 -34.10 1.07
CA SER A 129 -4.41 -34.55 2.38
C SER A 129 -5.77 -33.96 2.76
N LEU A 130 -6.16 -32.82 2.18
CA LEU A 130 -7.47 -32.22 2.44
C LEU A 130 -8.52 -32.71 1.43
N PHE A 131 -8.16 -32.91 0.17
CA PHE A 131 -9.15 -33.06 -0.93
C PHE A 131 -9.09 -34.39 -1.70
N GLY A 132 -8.17 -35.30 -1.35
CA GLY A 132 -8.04 -36.57 -2.05
C GLY A 132 -7.76 -36.40 -3.55
N LYS A 133 -8.57 -37.02 -4.42
CA LYS A 133 -8.45 -36.93 -5.90
C LYS A 133 -9.45 -35.96 -6.57
N ARG A 134 -10.40 -35.38 -5.84
CA ARG A 134 -11.67 -34.90 -6.44
C ARG A 134 -12.18 -33.53 -6.03
N GLU A 135 -11.53 -32.80 -5.16
CA GLU A 135 -11.97 -31.44 -4.80
C GLU A 135 -10.85 -30.41 -4.97
N SER A 136 -11.21 -29.24 -5.48
CA SER A 136 -10.33 -28.10 -5.68
C SER A 136 -10.80 -26.93 -4.81
N LEU A 137 -9.91 -25.98 -4.54
CA LEU A 137 -10.23 -24.76 -3.80
C LEU A 137 -11.08 -23.75 -4.64
N GLU A 138 -11.81 -24.21 -5.66
CA GLU A 138 -12.62 -23.36 -6.55
C GLU A 138 -13.79 -22.66 -5.82
N ASN A 139 -14.40 -23.37 -4.87
CA ASN A 139 -15.51 -22.87 -4.05
C ASN A 139 -15.04 -22.01 -2.87
N PHE A 140 -13.73 -21.75 -2.74
CA PHE A 140 -13.17 -20.91 -1.69
C PHE A 140 -12.86 -19.51 -2.21
N VAL A 141 -13.08 -18.50 -1.37
CA VAL A 141 -12.41 -17.20 -1.53
C VAL A 141 -10.95 -17.38 -1.14
N LYS A 142 -10.01 -17.16 -2.06
CA LYS A 142 -8.59 -17.44 -1.86
C LYS A 142 -7.80 -16.16 -1.62
N ARG A 143 -7.16 -16.08 -0.45
CA ARG A 143 -6.43 -14.89 -0.01
C ARG A 143 -5.02 -15.25 0.44
N ILE A 144 -4.05 -14.50 -0.05
CA ILE A 144 -2.69 -14.48 0.50
C ILE A 144 -2.53 -13.14 1.21
N VAL A 145 -2.08 -13.15 2.45
CA VAL A 145 -1.58 -11.94 3.11
C VAL A 145 -0.09 -12.10 3.33
N VAL A 146 0.68 -11.08 2.97
CA VAL A 146 2.10 -11.02 3.29
C VAL A 146 2.40 -9.84 4.19
N ILE A 147 3.18 -10.09 5.24
CA ILE A 147 3.71 -9.08 6.15
C ILE A 147 5.22 -9.08 5.96
N THR A 148 5.80 -7.94 5.61
CA THR A 148 7.26 -7.77 5.41
C THR A 148 7.71 -6.39 5.84
N ASP A 149 8.93 -6.28 6.36
CA ASP A 149 9.54 -5.02 6.75
C ASP A 149 10.78 -4.66 5.92
N GLY A 150 11.11 -5.44 4.88
CA GLY A 150 12.37 -5.32 4.17
C GLY A 150 12.30 -5.55 2.67
N GLU A 151 13.40 -5.20 2.00
CA GLU A 151 13.61 -5.43 0.57
C GLU A 151 13.79 -6.93 0.25
N PRO A 152 13.14 -7.45 -0.80
CA PRO A 152 13.38 -8.82 -1.25
C PRO A 152 14.84 -9.09 -1.63
N TRP A 153 15.29 -10.32 -1.39
CA TRP A 153 16.60 -10.82 -1.82
C TRP A 153 16.44 -12.02 -2.76
N PRO A 154 17.25 -12.12 -3.84
CA PRO A 154 18.34 -11.22 -4.25
C PRO A 154 17.84 -9.89 -4.85
N TYR A 155 18.62 -8.82 -4.70
CA TYR A 155 18.31 -7.42 -5.09
C TYR A 155 18.06 -7.17 -6.60
N TYR A 156 17.97 -8.21 -7.43
CA TYR A 156 17.68 -8.12 -8.86
C TYR A 156 16.23 -8.50 -9.20
N THR A 157 15.31 -8.49 -8.23
CA THR A 157 13.90 -8.74 -8.50
C THR A 157 13.20 -7.44 -8.87
N GLU A 158 13.28 -7.11 -10.16
CA GLU A 158 12.56 -5.98 -10.73
C GLU A 158 11.05 -6.06 -10.48
N GLU A 159 10.40 -4.90 -10.38
CA GLU A 159 8.97 -4.77 -10.04
C GLU A 159 8.06 -5.58 -10.99
N HIS A 160 8.46 -5.72 -12.27
CA HIS A 160 7.70 -6.42 -13.30
C HIS A 160 7.54 -7.93 -13.01
N TRP A 161 8.48 -8.55 -12.28
CA TRP A 161 8.38 -9.96 -11.88
C TRP A 161 7.26 -10.17 -10.86
N TYR A 162 7.10 -9.24 -9.92
CA TYR A 162 6.04 -9.28 -8.92
C TYR A 162 4.68 -8.92 -9.52
N GLU A 163 4.65 -8.01 -10.48
CA GLU A 163 3.44 -7.74 -11.27
C GLU A 163 2.99 -8.99 -12.03
N ALA A 164 3.91 -9.71 -12.70
CA ALA A 164 3.61 -10.97 -13.38
C ALA A 164 3.13 -12.06 -12.40
N LEU A 165 3.70 -12.12 -11.21
CA LEU A 165 3.25 -13.04 -10.15
C LEU A 165 1.84 -12.69 -9.65
N GLY A 166 1.53 -11.40 -9.51
CA GLY A 166 0.19 -10.91 -9.20
C GLY A 166 -0.82 -11.31 -10.29
N LYS A 167 -0.48 -11.13 -11.57
CA LYS A 167 -1.31 -11.59 -12.71
C LYS A 167 -1.52 -13.10 -12.69
N SER A 168 -0.50 -13.87 -12.31
CA SER A 168 -0.62 -15.32 -12.14
C SER A 168 -1.58 -15.68 -10.99
N ALA A 169 -1.46 -15.03 -9.83
CA ALA A 169 -2.40 -15.19 -8.72
C ALA A 169 -3.84 -14.88 -9.14
N ALA A 170 -4.04 -13.76 -9.85
CA ALA A 170 -5.31 -13.35 -10.41
C ALA A 170 -5.93 -14.42 -11.32
N SER A 171 -5.15 -15.01 -12.23
CA SER A 171 -5.62 -16.08 -13.12
C SER A 171 -6.14 -17.33 -12.39
N TYR A 172 -5.71 -17.52 -11.14
CA TYR A 172 -6.19 -18.58 -10.25
C TYR A 172 -7.25 -18.09 -9.27
N LYS A 173 -7.81 -16.89 -9.44
CA LYS A 173 -8.77 -16.27 -8.51
C LYS A 173 -8.20 -16.14 -7.08
N ILE A 174 -6.94 -15.76 -6.97
CA ILE A 174 -6.24 -15.52 -5.70
C ILE A 174 -5.91 -14.03 -5.61
N SER A 175 -6.41 -13.37 -4.57
CA SER A 175 -6.03 -11.98 -4.26
C SER A 175 -4.90 -11.95 -3.23
N VAL A 176 -3.91 -11.08 -3.45
CA VAL A 176 -2.77 -10.87 -2.56
C VAL A 176 -2.93 -9.53 -1.84
N THR A 177 -2.96 -9.59 -0.51
CA THR A 177 -2.84 -8.39 0.33
C THR A 177 -1.41 -8.25 0.83
N ALA A 178 -0.75 -7.16 0.46
CA ALA A 178 0.65 -6.91 0.77
C ALA A 178 0.80 -5.82 1.85
N ILE A 179 1.31 -6.18 3.02
CA ILE A 179 1.47 -5.27 4.15
C ILE A 179 2.96 -5.01 4.37
N GLY A 180 3.39 -3.80 4.03
CA GLY A 180 4.71 -3.32 4.32
C GLY A 180 4.75 -2.64 5.68
N VAL A 181 5.67 -3.04 6.54
CA VAL A 181 5.84 -2.48 7.90
C VAL A 181 7.10 -1.63 7.97
N GLY A 182 7.00 -0.42 8.52
CA GLY A 182 8.10 0.53 8.57
C GLY A 182 8.41 1.10 7.19
N TYR A 183 9.69 1.42 6.91
CA TYR A 183 10.07 2.19 5.72
C TYR A 183 11.13 1.51 4.85
N ASP A 184 11.54 0.28 5.17
CA ASP A 184 12.63 -0.40 4.50
C ASP A 184 12.18 -1.36 3.38
N TYR A 185 10.88 -1.59 3.19
CA TYR A 185 10.34 -2.40 2.09
C TYR A 185 10.15 -1.57 0.80
N ASN A 186 10.06 -2.24 -0.35
CA ASN A 186 9.76 -1.60 -1.64
C ASN A 186 8.26 -1.47 -1.88
N GLU A 187 7.74 -0.24 -1.78
CA GLU A 187 6.32 0.04 -1.98
C GLU A 187 5.83 -0.25 -3.40
N LYS A 188 6.67 -0.07 -4.43
CA LYS A 188 6.29 -0.33 -5.83
C LYS A 188 6.12 -1.83 -6.08
N ILE A 189 6.97 -2.67 -5.49
CA ILE A 189 6.81 -4.13 -5.53
C ILE A 189 5.48 -4.54 -4.88
N LEU A 190 5.19 -4.06 -3.66
CA LEU A 190 3.96 -4.43 -2.94
C LEU A 190 2.71 -3.94 -3.67
N TYR A 191 2.74 -2.70 -4.17
CA TYR A 191 1.67 -2.11 -4.96
C TYR A 191 1.40 -2.89 -6.24
N LYS A 192 2.43 -3.15 -7.08
CA LYS A 192 2.24 -3.87 -8.35
C LYS A 192 1.78 -5.30 -8.16
N LEU A 193 2.31 -6.00 -7.15
CA LEU A 193 1.87 -7.34 -6.79
C LEU A 193 0.38 -7.36 -6.40
N ALA A 194 -0.01 -6.53 -5.44
CA ALA A 194 -1.37 -6.48 -4.92
C ALA A 194 -2.34 -6.05 -6.01
N SER A 195 -2.03 -4.96 -6.73
CA SER A 195 -2.86 -4.44 -7.81
C SER A 195 -3.10 -5.48 -8.91
N ALA A 196 -2.04 -6.12 -9.39
CA ALA A 196 -2.13 -7.13 -10.44
C ALA A 196 -2.90 -8.39 -10.02
N SER A 197 -2.94 -8.70 -8.71
CA SER A 197 -3.71 -9.82 -8.17
C SER A 197 -5.21 -9.51 -7.94
N GLY A 198 -5.63 -8.24 -8.07
CA GLY A 198 -6.94 -7.79 -7.58
C GLY A 198 -7.02 -7.84 -6.05
N GLY A 199 -5.92 -7.53 -5.38
CA GLY A 199 -5.82 -7.38 -3.93
C GLY A 199 -5.48 -5.95 -3.54
N THR A 200 -5.02 -5.77 -2.30
CA THR A 200 -4.72 -4.45 -1.71
C THR A 200 -3.31 -4.41 -1.15
N TRP A 201 -2.67 -3.24 -1.09
CA TRP A 201 -1.45 -3.10 -0.33
C TRP A 201 -1.62 -2.06 0.78
N TYR A 202 -0.83 -2.20 1.84
CA TYR A 202 -0.88 -1.32 2.99
C TYR A 202 0.52 -0.91 3.41
N HIS A 203 0.67 0.37 3.75
CA HIS A 203 1.76 0.86 4.58
C HIS A 203 1.30 0.86 6.04
N ALA A 204 2.06 0.19 6.90
CA ALA A 204 1.90 0.27 8.35
C ALA A 204 3.20 0.84 8.95
N SER A 205 3.13 1.99 9.60
CA SER A 205 4.34 2.62 10.19
C SER A 205 4.94 1.73 11.29
N LYS A 206 4.12 0.95 11.99
CA LYS A 206 4.51 -0.02 13.02
C LYS A 206 3.69 -1.29 12.95
N LEU A 207 4.23 -2.38 13.50
CA LEU A 207 3.61 -3.70 13.36
C LEU A 207 2.31 -3.86 14.17
N SER A 208 2.11 -3.06 15.22
CA SER A 208 0.87 -3.05 16.00
C SER A 208 -0.37 -2.70 15.16
N ASP A 209 -0.19 -1.95 14.07
CA ASP A 209 -1.29 -1.47 13.22
C ASP A 209 -1.78 -2.57 12.25
N VAL A 210 -0.96 -3.60 12.04
CA VAL A 210 -1.24 -4.72 11.12
C VAL A 210 -2.43 -5.56 11.56
N SER A 211 -2.69 -5.65 12.87
CA SER A 211 -3.85 -6.40 13.39
C SER A 211 -5.17 -5.86 12.84
N GLU A 212 -5.34 -4.54 12.81
CA GLU A 212 -6.58 -3.93 12.31
C GLU A 212 -6.75 -4.15 10.80
N ILE A 213 -5.65 -3.97 10.05
CA ILE A 213 -5.62 -4.21 8.60
C ILE A 213 -6.05 -5.65 8.32
N LEU A 214 -5.47 -6.62 9.02
CA LEU A 214 -5.74 -8.04 8.79
C LEU A 214 -7.19 -8.42 9.14
N LEU A 215 -7.74 -7.91 10.24
CA LEU A 215 -9.14 -8.13 10.60
C LEU A 215 -10.10 -7.49 9.59
N ARG A 216 -9.75 -6.33 9.03
CA ARG A 216 -10.51 -5.68 7.95
C ARG A 216 -10.54 -6.53 6.68
N GLU A 217 -9.40 -7.09 6.29
CA GLU A 217 -9.31 -8.00 5.14
C GLU A 217 -10.10 -9.29 5.37
N LEU A 218 -10.07 -9.84 6.58
CA LEU A 218 -10.87 -11.00 6.94
C LEU A 218 -12.38 -10.69 6.81
N LYS A 219 -12.82 -9.52 7.29
CA LYS A 219 -14.21 -9.07 7.15
C LYS A 219 -14.61 -8.88 5.69
N ARG A 220 -13.76 -8.25 4.87
CA ARG A 220 -14.00 -8.12 3.41
C ARG A 220 -14.15 -9.48 2.73
N ALA A 221 -13.22 -10.40 3.00
CA ALA A 221 -13.26 -11.73 2.39
C ALA A 221 -14.53 -12.52 2.76
N ARG A 222 -15.14 -12.25 3.92
CA ARG A 222 -16.45 -12.82 4.31
C ARG A 222 -17.62 -12.17 3.59
N GLY A 223 -17.52 -10.88 3.32
CA GLY A 223 -18.57 -10.07 2.73
C GLY A 223 -18.55 -10.05 1.21
N VAL A 224 -17.86 -10.95 0.52
CA VAL A 224 -17.81 -10.98 -0.95
C VAL A 224 -19.23 -11.14 -1.52
N VAL A 225 -19.65 -10.17 -2.33
CA VAL A 225 -20.95 -10.13 -3.01
C VAL A 225 -20.82 -10.63 -4.45
N ALA A 226 -19.70 -10.33 -5.11
CA ALA A 226 -19.41 -10.82 -6.45
C ALA A 226 -17.94 -11.16 -6.61
N ARG A 227 -17.67 -12.31 -7.23
CA ARG A 227 -16.30 -12.78 -7.49
C ARG A 227 -15.86 -12.35 -8.87
N ARG A 228 -14.79 -11.55 -8.94
CA ARG A 228 -14.10 -11.12 -10.17
C ARG A 228 -15.02 -10.82 -11.36
N PRO A 229 -15.97 -9.86 -11.22
CA PRO A 229 -16.79 -9.44 -12.34
C PRO A 229 -15.93 -8.84 -13.46
N VAL A 230 -16.42 -8.93 -14.69
CA VAL A 230 -15.73 -8.40 -15.88
C VAL A 230 -16.53 -7.26 -16.47
N VAL A 231 -15.87 -6.13 -16.73
CA VAL A 231 -16.46 -4.98 -17.42
C VAL A 231 -15.90 -4.92 -18.83
N ARG A 232 -16.79 -4.93 -19.82
CA ARG A 232 -16.47 -4.83 -21.24
C ARG A 232 -17.13 -3.61 -21.86
N ILE A 233 -16.46 -3.02 -22.84
CA ILE A 233 -17.02 -1.97 -23.68
C ILE A 233 -16.97 -2.39 -25.15
N GLU A 234 -18.14 -2.44 -25.77
CA GLU A 234 -18.32 -2.77 -27.18
C GLU A 234 -18.62 -1.47 -27.95
N THR A 235 -17.68 -1.01 -28.77
CA THR A 235 -17.79 0.28 -29.48
C THR A 235 -16.95 0.29 -30.77
N ASP A 236 -17.34 1.15 -31.72
CA ASP A 236 -16.58 1.48 -32.93
C ASP A 236 -15.55 2.60 -32.71
N ALA A 237 -15.65 3.32 -31.59
CA ALA A 237 -14.67 4.28 -31.14
C ALA A 237 -13.32 3.61 -30.81
N ASP A 238 -12.25 4.38 -30.96
CA ASP A 238 -10.93 3.92 -30.54
C ASP A 238 -10.84 4.03 -29.01
N VAL A 239 -10.49 2.94 -28.32
CA VAL A 239 -10.23 2.99 -26.87
C VAL A 239 -8.82 3.53 -26.66
N VAL A 240 -8.73 4.71 -26.06
CA VAL A 240 -7.44 5.39 -25.82
C VAL A 240 -6.78 4.81 -24.57
N GLU A 241 -7.55 4.70 -23.48
CA GLU A 241 -7.06 4.24 -22.19
C GLU A 241 -8.25 3.78 -21.32
N ALA A 242 -8.03 2.76 -20.49
CA ALA A 242 -8.93 2.42 -19.39
C ALA A 242 -8.19 2.59 -18.05
N ARG A 243 -8.91 3.09 -17.05
CA ARG A 243 -8.43 3.22 -15.67
C ARG A 243 -9.39 2.56 -14.71
N LYS A 244 -8.86 1.96 -13.64
CA LYS A 244 -9.65 1.36 -12.57
C LYS A 244 -9.45 2.15 -11.28
N LEU A 245 -10.55 2.52 -10.62
CA LEU A 245 -10.60 2.97 -9.24
C LEU A 245 -11.31 1.90 -8.42
N GLY A 246 -10.53 0.96 -7.88
CA GLY A 246 -11.01 -0.10 -7.00
C GLY A 246 -10.19 -0.14 -5.72
N HIS A 247 -9.99 -1.31 -5.12
CA HIS A 247 -9.08 -1.46 -3.95
C HIS A 247 -7.69 -0.89 -4.24
N THR A 248 -7.25 -1.03 -5.49
CA THR A 248 -6.11 -0.30 -6.04
C THR A 248 -6.54 0.58 -7.21
N VAL A 249 -5.88 1.74 -7.33
CA VAL A 249 -5.97 2.58 -8.53
C VAL A 249 -4.97 2.08 -9.55
N THR A 250 -5.36 1.94 -10.82
CA THR A 250 -4.49 1.36 -11.87
C THR A 250 -4.80 1.95 -13.24
N SER A 251 -3.78 2.26 -14.03
CA SER A 251 -3.91 2.45 -15.49
C SER A 251 -3.76 1.10 -16.22
N LEU A 252 -4.66 0.82 -17.15
CA LEU A 252 -4.75 -0.46 -17.86
C LEU A 252 -4.38 -0.35 -19.35
N GLY A 253 -3.99 0.84 -19.80
CA GLY A 253 -3.75 1.12 -21.21
C GLY A 253 -5.00 0.97 -22.08
N ALA A 254 -4.81 0.81 -23.39
CA ALA A 254 -5.91 0.65 -24.34
C ALA A 254 -6.50 -0.78 -24.28
N THR A 255 -7.47 -1.01 -23.39
CA THR A 255 -8.19 -2.28 -23.27
C THR A 255 -9.70 -2.09 -23.35
N ARG A 256 -10.40 -3.06 -23.96
CA ARG A 256 -11.87 -3.12 -24.04
C ARG A 256 -12.50 -3.97 -22.95
N GLU A 257 -11.67 -4.70 -22.19
CA GLU A 257 -12.12 -5.63 -21.16
C GLU A 257 -11.25 -5.46 -19.90
N VAL A 258 -11.91 -5.40 -18.76
CA VAL A 258 -11.28 -5.23 -17.45
C VAL A 258 -11.88 -6.26 -16.49
N GLU A 259 -11.06 -7.22 -16.08
CA GLU A 259 -11.40 -8.12 -14.97
C GLU A 259 -11.15 -7.40 -13.64
N LEU A 260 -12.13 -7.43 -12.74
CA LEU A 260 -12.09 -6.77 -11.45
C LEU A 260 -11.64 -7.72 -10.33
N GLU A 261 -11.32 -7.13 -9.19
CA GLU A 261 -11.23 -7.82 -7.90
C GLU A 261 -12.58 -8.41 -7.45
N ASP A 262 -12.55 -9.22 -6.40
CA ASP A 262 -13.78 -9.53 -5.67
C ASP A 262 -14.38 -8.24 -5.09
N ILE A 263 -15.70 -8.05 -5.25
CA ILE A 263 -16.42 -6.91 -4.70
C ILE A 263 -17.13 -7.35 -3.43
N SER A 264 -16.73 -6.78 -2.30
CA SER A 264 -17.32 -7.05 -0.98
C SER A 264 -18.42 -6.05 -0.63
N ALA A 265 -19.28 -6.39 0.33
CA ALA A 265 -20.34 -5.52 0.82
C ALA A 265 -19.78 -4.16 1.27
N GLY A 266 -20.33 -3.07 0.70
CA GLY A 266 -19.86 -1.71 0.92
C GLY A 266 -18.79 -1.23 -0.09
N ASP A 267 -18.19 -2.12 -0.88
CA ASP A 267 -17.23 -1.73 -1.90
C ASP A 267 -17.92 -1.00 -3.06
N VAL A 268 -17.18 -0.03 -3.61
CA VAL A 268 -17.47 0.65 -4.87
C VAL A 268 -16.26 0.47 -5.77
N VAL A 269 -16.45 -0.09 -6.95
CA VAL A 269 -15.37 -0.25 -7.94
C VAL A 269 -15.79 0.40 -9.24
N SER A 270 -14.91 1.23 -9.80
CA SER A 270 -15.18 1.96 -11.04
C SER A 270 -14.14 1.65 -12.10
N VAL A 271 -14.61 1.46 -13.33
CA VAL A 271 -13.79 1.41 -14.54
C VAL A 271 -14.15 2.60 -15.40
N VAL A 272 -13.16 3.37 -15.82
CA VAL A 272 -13.36 4.52 -16.71
C VAL A 272 -12.65 4.28 -18.03
N PHE A 273 -13.40 4.23 -19.12
CA PHE A 273 -12.88 4.10 -20.48
C PHE A 273 -12.84 5.47 -21.14
N ARG A 274 -11.68 5.88 -21.64
CA ARG A 274 -11.54 7.04 -22.52
C ARG A 274 -11.62 6.59 -23.96
N LEU A 275 -12.64 7.07 -24.66
CA LEU A 275 -12.94 6.74 -26.04
C LEU A 275 -12.68 7.94 -26.95
N LYS A 276 -12.16 7.68 -28.14
CA LYS A 276 -12.07 8.66 -29.22
C LYS A 276 -13.03 8.25 -30.35
N PRO A 277 -14.25 8.80 -30.38
CA PRO A 277 -15.21 8.45 -31.41
C PRO A 277 -14.83 9.05 -32.77
N LYS A 278 -15.24 8.38 -33.86
CA LYS A 278 -15.07 8.85 -35.25
C LYS A 278 -16.28 9.64 -35.77
N GLY A 279 -17.34 9.70 -34.98
CA GLY A 279 -18.63 10.33 -35.23
C GLY A 279 -19.43 10.44 -33.93
N PRO A 280 -20.77 10.42 -33.97
CA PRO A 280 -21.58 10.27 -32.75
C PRO A 280 -21.19 8.99 -31.99
N ILE A 281 -21.09 9.06 -30.66
CA ILE A 281 -20.70 7.87 -29.88
C ILE A 281 -21.78 6.78 -29.94
N SER A 282 -21.34 5.54 -30.11
CA SER A 282 -22.15 4.34 -29.90
C SER A 282 -21.32 3.30 -29.15
N ALA A 283 -21.73 2.96 -27.94
CA ALA A 283 -21.09 1.95 -27.13
C ALA A 283 -22.11 1.15 -26.32
N GLU A 284 -21.85 -0.15 -26.13
CA GLU A 284 -22.54 -0.99 -25.16
C GLU A 284 -21.55 -1.39 -24.06
N VAL A 285 -21.88 -1.06 -22.82
CA VAL A 285 -21.19 -1.57 -21.62
C VAL A 285 -21.84 -2.89 -21.24
N VAL A 286 -21.01 -3.93 -21.08
CA VAL A 286 -21.41 -5.26 -20.62
C VAL A 286 -20.68 -5.58 -19.32
N VAL A 287 -21.43 -5.79 -18.24
CA VAL A 287 -20.90 -6.26 -16.95
C VAL A 287 -21.30 -7.71 -16.76
N VAL A 288 -20.30 -8.60 -16.65
CA VAL A 288 -20.49 -10.04 -16.48
C VAL A 288 -20.17 -10.42 -15.03
N THR A 289 -21.09 -11.14 -14.39
CA THR A 289 -20.96 -11.65 -13.02
C THR A 289 -21.34 -13.14 -12.97
N GLU A 290 -21.07 -13.82 -11.86
CA GLU A 290 -21.54 -15.21 -11.65
C GLU A 290 -23.08 -15.31 -11.64
N GLU A 291 -23.79 -14.22 -11.32
CA GLU A 291 -25.26 -14.15 -11.30
C GLU A 291 -25.88 -13.86 -12.69
N GLY A 292 -25.08 -13.40 -13.66
CA GLY A 292 -25.53 -13.04 -15.01
C GLY A 292 -24.86 -11.79 -15.59
N GLU A 293 -25.41 -11.32 -16.71
CA GLU A 293 -24.92 -10.15 -17.45
C GLU A 293 -25.84 -8.94 -17.31
N VAL A 294 -25.26 -7.75 -17.20
CA VAL A 294 -25.96 -6.46 -17.24
C VAL A 294 -25.43 -5.67 -18.44
N ARG A 295 -26.34 -5.22 -19.30
CA ARG A 295 -26.01 -4.40 -20.48
C ARG A 295 -26.53 -2.97 -20.32
N ARG A 296 -25.75 -1.99 -20.76
CA ARG A 296 -26.12 -0.57 -20.76
C ARG A 296 -25.64 0.07 -22.06
N GLN A 297 -26.56 0.74 -22.74
CA GLN A 297 -26.26 1.49 -23.96
C GLN A 297 -25.75 2.88 -23.59
N VAL A 298 -24.72 3.34 -24.30
CA VAL A 298 -24.17 4.69 -24.24
C VAL A 298 -24.21 5.25 -25.65
N ALA A 299 -25.09 6.22 -25.85
CA ALA A 299 -25.24 6.95 -27.10
C ALA A 299 -24.96 8.44 -26.88
N GLU A 300 -24.86 9.19 -27.97
CA GLU A 300 -24.63 10.64 -27.95
C GLU A 300 -25.60 11.39 -27.04
N GLU A 301 -26.86 10.98 -27.02
CA GLU A 301 -27.93 11.54 -26.18
C GLU A 301 -27.76 11.25 -24.68
N SER A 302 -26.97 10.23 -24.34
CA SER A 302 -26.66 9.83 -22.96
C SER A 302 -25.49 10.61 -22.38
N ILE A 303 -24.74 11.35 -23.21
CA ILE A 303 -23.67 12.22 -22.74
C ILE A 303 -24.31 13.43 -22.06
N THR A 304 -24.00 13.60 -20.79
CA THR A 304 -24.51 14.70 -19.99
C THR A 304 -23.50 15.85 -19.93
N SER A 305 -23.94 17.02 -19.48
CA SER A 305 -23.03 18.10 -19.07
C SER A 305 -22.36 17.84 -17.72
N ASP A 306 -22.77 16.78 -17.00
CA ASP A 306 -22.14 16.33 -15.77
C ASP A 306 -20.78 15.72 -16.11
N ARG A 307 -19.73 16.23 -15.47
CA ARG A 307 -18.33 15.88 -15.75
C ARG A 307 -17.82 14.70 -14.93
N THR A 308 -18.70 13.97 -14.23
CA THR A 308 -18.33 12.90 -13.30
C THR A 308 -17.37 11.86 -13.90
N ALA A 309 -17.63 11.32 -15.10
CA ALA A 309 -16.75 10.31 -15.71
C ALA A 309 -15.37 10.89 -16.06
N THR A 310 -15.33 12.12 -16.58
CA THR A 310 -14.07 12.83 -16.89
C THR A 310 -13.28 13.14 -15.62
N LEU A 311 -13.93 13.58 -14.54
CA LEU A 311 -13.27 13.85 -13.27
C LEU A 311 -12.77 12.57 -12.60
N ALA A 312 -13.49 11.45 -12.72
CA ALA A 312 -13.01 10.14 -12.30
C ALA A 312 -11.77 9.69 -13.09
N PHE A 313 -11.76 9.90 -14.41
CA PHE A 313 -10.61 9.62 -15.26
C PHE A 313 -9.40 10.48 -14.85
N GLN A 314 -9.59 11.78 -14.64
CA GLN A 314 -8.55 12.72 -14.21
C GLN A 314 -8.01 12.36 -12.83
N LEU A 315 -8.89 12.08 -11.86
CA LEU A 315 -8.50 11.63 -10.52
C LEU A 315 -7.56 10.43 -10.63
N ALA A 316 -7.99 9.35 -11.29
CA ALA A 316 -7.18 8.15 -11.44
C ALA A 316 -5.81 8.45 -12.07
N GLY A 317 -5.75 9.38 -13.02
CA GLY A 317 -4.50 9.82 -13.64
C GLY A 317 -3.55 10.50 -12.66
N GLU A 318 -4.04 11.49 -11.92
CA GLU A 318 -3.22 12.19 -10.92
C GLU A 318 -2.74 11.24 -9.81
N LEU A 319 -3.61 10.32 -9.38
CA LEU A 319 -3.26 9.30 -8.38
C LEU A 319 -2.17 8.34 -8.88
N GLN A 320 -2.18 7.95 -10.16
CA GLN A 320 -1.13 7.11 -10.75
C GLN A 320 0.21 7.84 -10.85
N LYS A 321 0.22 9.14 -11.15
CA LYS A 321 1.48 9.91 -11.20
C LYS A 321 2.21 9.89 -9.86
N VAL A 322 1.50 9.82 -8.74
CA VAL A 322 2.12 9.73 -7.40
C VAL A 322 3.07 8.53 -7.29
N VAL A 323 2.63 7.34 -7.72
CA VAL A 323 3.45 6.11 -7.62
C VAL A 323 4.54 6.04 -8.69
N GLU A 324 4.30 6.67 -9.84
CA GLU A 324 5.27 6.77 -10.93
C GLU A 324 6.36 7.82 -10.67
N GLY A 325 6.18 8.68 -9.66
CA GLY A 325 7.06 9.84 -9.42
C GLY A 325 6.88 10.96 -10.43
N GLY A 326 5.70 11.04 -11.06
CA GLY A 326 5.31 12.08 -11.99
C GLY A 326 4.87 13.38 -11.29
N VAL A 327 4.74 14.45 -12.08
CA VAL A 327 4.28 15.76 -11.59
C VAL A 327 2.75 15.76 -11.48
N ILE A 328 2.26 15.91 -10.26
CA ILE A 328 0.84 15.98 -9.92
C ILE A 328 0.32 17.40 -10.15
N GLN A 329 -0.85 17.53 -10.78
CA GLN A 329 -1.55 18.79 -10.93
C GLN A 329 -2.45 19.01 -9.71
N VAL A 330 -1.98 19.82 -8.76
CA VAL A 330 -2.68 20.09 -7.49
C VAL A 330 -4.05 20.72 -7.74
N GLU A 331 -4.15 21.56 -8.75
CA GLU A 331 -5.39 22.26 -9.13
C GLU A 331 -6.47 21.27 -9.58
N VAL A 332 -6.08 20.16 -10.22
CA VAL A 332 -7.02 19.10 -10.62
C VAL A 332 -7.60 18.41 -9.39
N LEU A 333 -6.76 18.04 -8.43
CA LEU A 333 -7.22 17.42 -7.18
C LEU A 333 -8.08 18.38 -6.35
N GLN A 334 -7.75 19.67 -6.31
CA GLN A 334 -8.55 20.69 -5.62
C GLN A 334 -9.94 20.81 -6.26
N ALA A 335 -10.00 20.97 -7.59
CA ALA A 335 -11.26 21.05 -8.31
C ALA A 335 -12.14 19.81 -8.07
N ILE A 336 -11.54 18.61 -8.11
CA ILE A 336 -12.26 17.36 -7.82
C ILE A 336 -12.77 17.34 -6.38
N SER A 337 -11.99 17.81 -5.40
CA SER A 337 -12.37 17.78 -3.99
C SER A 337 -13.53 18.72 -3.63
N GLU A 338 -13.77 19.75 -4.44
CA GLU A 338 -14.80 20.78 -4.21
C GLU A 338 -16.05 20.60 -5.10
N GLU A 339 -16.00 19.74 -6.11
CA GLU A 339 -17.08 19.57 -7.09
C GLU A 339 -18.25 18.74 -6.51
N GLU A 340 -19.41 19.36 -6.32
CA GLU A 340 -20.58 18.75 -5.66
C GLU A 340 -21.16 17.54 -6.42
N VAL A 341 -21.04 17.50 -7.75
CA VAL A 341 -21.55 16.39 -8.56
C VAL A 341 -20.66 15.14 -8.48
N VAL A 342 -19.40 15.29 -8.07
CA VAL A 342 -18.45 14.17 -7.94
C VAL A 342 -18.83 13.29 -6.73
N PRO A 343 -18.79 11.95 -6.83
CA PRO A 343 -19.02 11.08 -5.69
C PRO A 343 -18.13 11.36 -4.47
N ASP A 344 -18.70 11.27 -3.27
CA ASP A 344 -18.00 11.53 -2.00
C ASP A 344 -16.64 10.82 -1.90
N HIS A 345 -16.59 9.53 -2.28
CA HIS A 345 -15.36 8.75 -2.17
C HIS A 345 -14.23 9.24 -3.10
N TYR A 346 -14.55 9.91 -4.21
CA TYR A 346 -13.55 10.56 -5.07
C TYR A 346 -13.10 11.90 -4.47
N ARG A 347 -14.04 12.70 -3.95
CA ARG A 347 -13.72 13.95 -3.26
C ARG A 347 -12.83 13.72 -2.04
N ASP A 348 -13.23 12.78 -1.18
CA ASP A 348 -12.49 12.39 0.01
C ASP A 348 -11.10 11.88 -0.35
N LYS A 349 -10.98 11.10 -1.43
CA LYS A 349 -9.68 10.63 -1.91
C LYS A 349 -8.80 11.80 -2.35
N ALA A 350 -9.32 12.71 -3.17
CA ALA A 350 -8.57 13.89 -3.61
C ALA A 350 -8.11 14.74 -2.42
N LYS A 351 -8.98 14.98 -1.44
CA LYS A 351 -8.66 15.72 -0.21
C LYS A 351 -7.54 15.06 0.60
N LYS A 352 -7.64 13.76 0.87
CA LYS A 352 -6.62 13.03 1.65
C LYS A 352 -5.26 13.02 0.96
N VAL A 353 -5.24 12.89 -0.37
CA VAL A 353 -3.98 12.95 -1.14
C VAL A 353 -3.39 14.35 -1.10
N LEU A 354 -4.20 15.41 -1.20
CA LEU A 354 -3.74 16.79 -1.02
C LEU A 354 -3.11 17.02 0.37
N GLU A 355 -3.75 16.54 1.43
CA GLU A 355 -3.22 16.62 2.80
C GLU A 355 -1.86 15.89 2.91
N LYS A 356 -1.73 14.69 2.35
CA LYS A 356 -0.47 13.92 2.36
C LYS A 356 0.62 14.56 1.50
N LEU A 357 0.27 15.19 0.38
CA LEU A 357 1.21 15.94 -0.45
C LEU A 357 1.85 17.10 0.33
N GLN A 358 1.07 17.79 1.16
CA GLN A 358 1.56 18.89 2.00
C GLN A 358 2.49 18.39 3.12
N ALA A 359 2.22 17.20 3.67
CA ALA A 359 3.02 16.61 4.74
C ALA A 359 4.37 16.04 4.28
N GLY A 360 4.56 15.75 2.98
CA GLY A 360 5.81 15.20 2.44
C GLY A 360 6.10 13.73 2.80
N GLU A 361 5.11 13.02 3.32
CA GLU A 361 5.20 11.62 3.74
C GLU A 361 5.14 10.66 2.53
N SER A 362 6.29 10.25 1.99
CA SER A 362 6.33 9.58 0.68
C SER A 362 5.59 8.24 0.61
N LYS A 363 5.68 7.35 1.62
CA LYS A 363 5.04 6.01 1.53
C LYS A 363 3.56 6.07 1.87
N GLU A 364 3.21 6.89 2.83
CA GLU A 364 1.84 7.21 3.21
C GLU A 364 1.11 7.89 2.07
N LEU A 365 1.76 8.82 1.38
CA LEU A 365 1.24 9.46 0.17
C LEU A 365 1.03 8.43 -0.95
N ILE A 366 2.01 7.58 -1.25
CA ILE A 366 1.86 6.56 -2.29
C ILE A 366 0.74 5.58 -1.92
N HIS A 367 0.63 5.18 -0.65
CA HIS A 367 -0.46 4.33 -0.16
C HIS A 367 -1.82 5.01 -0.30
N GLU A 368 -1.95 6.23 0.21
CA GLU A 368 -3.19 7.00 0.12
C GLU A 368 -3.60 7.22 -1.34
N ALA A 369 -2.67 7.52 -2.23
CA ALA A 369 -2.98 7.76 -3.64
C ALA A 369 -3.40 6.48 -4.37
N THR A 370 -2.80 5.33 -4.05
CA THR A 370 -2.99 4.10 -4.83
C THR A 370 -3.97 3.11 -4.22
N THR A 371 -4.46 3.34 -2.99
CA THR A 371 -5.39 2.44 -2.30
C THR A 371 -6.70 3.13 -1.96
N MET A 372 -7.83 2.56 -2.38
CA MET A 372 -9.16 3.00 -1.92
C MET A 372 -9.63 2.05 -0.81
N ILE A 373 -9.97 2.62 0.33
CA ILE A 373 -10.52 1.88 1.46
C ILE A 373 -11.98 2.30 1.64
N TYR A 374 -12.90 1.41 1.28
CA TYR A 374 -14.32 1.62 1.47
C TYR A 374 -14.75 1.20 2.89
N PRO A 375 -15.76 1.87 3.48
CA PRO A 375 -16.35 1.44 4.73
C PRO A 375 -16.89 0.01 4.63
N LEU A 376 -16.56 -0.81 5.62
CA LEU A 376 -17.19 -2.12 5.76
C LEU A 376 -18.67 -1.94 6.11
N ALA A 377 -19.50 -2.87 5.65
CA ALA A 377 -20.85 -3.02 6.19
C ALA A 377 -20.84 -3.11 7.72
N ALA A 378 -21.63 -2.27 8.38
CA ALA A 378 -21.89 -2.41 9.80
C ALA A 378 -22.63 -3.75 10.03
N GLU A 379 -22.09 -4.62 10.88
CA GLU A 379 -22.76 -5.86 11.23
C GLU A 379 -24.09 -5.56 11.96
N ALA A 380 -25.17 -6.23 11.57
CA ALA A 380 -26.36 -6.32 12.40
C ALA A 380 -26.10 -7.32 13.54
N SER A 381 -26.05 -6.78 14.78
CA SER A 381 -26.01 -7.43 16.10
C SER A 381 -24.64 -7.81 16.71
N PRO A 382 -24.52 -7.73 18.06
CA PRO A 382 -23.26 -7.43 18.72
C PRO A 382 -22.47 -8.68 19.13
N ALA A 383 -21.15 -8.64 18.91
CA ALA A 383 -20.20 -9.41 19.71
C ALA A 383 -20.00 -8.69 21.06
N PRO A 384 -19.70 -9.40 22.17
CA PRO A 384 -19.70 -8.84 23.51
C PRO A 384 -18.66 -7.72 23.64
N SER A 385 -19.08 -6.65 24.29
CA SER A 385 -18.27 -5.48 24.64
C SER A 385 -16.99 -5.89 25.36
N ILE A 386 -15.85 -5.58 24.74
CA ILE A 386 -14.54 -5.57 25.39
C ILE A 386 -14.42 -4.21 26.08
N GLU A 387 -14.37 -4.22 27.41
CA GLU A 387 -14.08 -3.00 28.18
C GLU A 387 -12.66 -2.48 27.85
N PRO A 388 -12.48 -1.16 27.68
CA PRO A 388 -11.17 -0.59 27.41
C PRO A 388 -10.27 -0.69 28.66
N LEU A 389 -9.06 -1.22 28.48
CA LEU A 389 -7.96 -1.07 29.45
C LEU A 389 -7.65 0.43 29.62
N GLU A 390 -7.78 0.91 30.85
CA GLU A 390 -7.53 2.28 31.26
C GLU A 390 -6.10 2.74 30.88
N ARG A 391 -6.01 3.86 30.16
CA ARG A 391 -4.75 4.58 29.90
C ARG A 391 -4.33 5.34 31.16
N ARG A 392 -3.07 5.18 31.55
CA ARG A 392 -2.40 6.10 32.50
C ARG A 392 -1.96 7.37 31.77
N GLN A 393 -2.06 8.46 32.52
CA GLN A 393 -2.07 9.87 32.13
C GLN A 393 -0.83 10.36 31.39
N GLU A 394 -1.04 11.16 30.34
CA GLU A 394 -0.07 12.11 29.78
C GLU A 394 -0.16 13.45 30.51
N VAL A 395 1.00 14.04 30.78
CA VAL A 395 1.19 15.39 31.33
C VAL A 395 1.10 16.39 30.19
N THR A 396 0.23 17.39 30.33
CA THR A 396 0.02 18.47 29.38
C THR A 396 1.13 19.52 29.48
N GLY A 397 1.71 19.89 28.33
CA GLY A 397 2.56 21.06 28.16
C GLY A 397 2.09 21.85 26.95
N THR A 398 1.48 23.00 27.20
CA THR A 398 1.00 23.97 26.21
C THR A 398 2.17 24.80 25.66
N GLY A 399 2.28 24.94 24.35
CA GLY A 399 3.19 25.88 23.69
C GLY A 399 2.49 26.52 22.49
N GLU A 400 2.26 27.82 22.59
CA GLU A 400 1.61 28.69 21.60
C GLU A 400 2.51 28.93 20.37
N GLU A 401 1.91 28.97 19.18
CA GLU A 401 2.56 29.34 17.92
C GLU A 401 2.57 30.87 17.75
N GLY A 402 3.76 31.43 17.48
CA GLY A 402 3.97 32.83 17.12
C GLY A 402 4.25 33.04 15.61
N PRO A 403 4.04 34.26 15.08
CA PRO A 403 3.95 34.49 13.64
C PRO A 403 5.30 34.61 12.92
N GLY A 404 5.28 34.26 11.63
CA GLY A 404 6.44 34.11 10.75
C GLY A 404 7.37 35.33 10.64
N ARG A 405 8.67 35.04 10.73
CA ARG A 405 9.76 35.90 10.24
C ARG A 405 10.35 35.26 8.98
N LEU A 406 10.64 36.09 7.97
CA LEU A 406 11.43 35.70 6.80
C LEU A 406 12.74 35.05 7.27
N ALA A 407 12.95 33.79 6.89
CA ALA A 407 14.14 33.03 7.25
C ALA A 407 15.38 33.63 6.59
N VAL A 408 16.35 34.01 7.41
CA VAL A 408 17.70 34.34 6.96
C VAL A 408 18.35 33.04 6.49
N VAL A 409 18.73 32.96 5.21
CA VAL A 409 19.45 31.80 4.66
C VAL A 409 20.86 31.81 5.24
N ARG A 410 21.14 30.89 6.17
CA ARG A 410 22.46 30.72 6.77
C ARG A 410 23.30 29.75 5.92
N GLU A 411 24.48 30.17 5.51
CA GLU A 411 25.41 29.32 4.76
C GLU A 411 26.39 28.61 5.70
N CYS A 412 26.60 27.32 5.45
CA CYS A 412 27.51 26.48 6.22
C CYS A 412 28.45 25.68 5.33
N GLU A 413 29.65 25.43 5.84
CA GLU A 413 30.62 24.50 5.29
C GLU A 413 30.56 23.18 6.08
N ILE A 414 30.45 22.05 5.37
CA ILE A 414 30.58 20.70 5.90
C ILE A 414 31.95 20.16 5.49
N LEU A 415 32.84 19.96 6.45
CA LEU A 415 34.20 19.41 6.25
C LEU A 415 34.25 17.95 6.70
N CYS A 416 34.66 17.03 5.82
CA CYS A 416 35.02 15.67 6.23
C CYS A 416 36.46 15.64 6.77
N VAL A 417 36.62 15.21 8.03
CA VAL A 417 37.89 15.22 8.75
C VAL A 417 38.90 14.26 8.11
N GLU A 418 38.44 13.08 7.67
CA GLU A 418 39.31 12.04 7.11
C GLU A 418 39.88 12.41 5.74
N THR A 419 39.12 13.12 4.91
CA THR A 419 39.55 13.47 3.54
C THR A 419 40.07 14.90 3.40
N GLY A 420 39.75 15.78 4.35
CA GLY A 420 40.04 17.21 4.28
C GLY A 420 39.22 17.96 3.24
N ARG A 421 38.19 17.35 2.66
CA ARG A 421 37.32 17.96 1.63
C ARG A 421 36.05 18.54 2.25
N SER A 422 35.53 19.60 1.65
CA SER A 422 34.30 20.25 2.11
C SER A 422 33.29 20.55 1.00
N ILE A 423 32.03 20.69 1.41
CA ILE A 423 30.91 21.21 0.60
C ILE A 423 30.26 22.38 1.33
N HIS A 424 29.62 23.27 0.57
CA HIS A 424 28.83 24.37 1.11
C HIS A 424 27.34 24.07 0.96
N ILE A 425 26.57 24.40 2.00
CA ILE A 425 25.13 24.17 2.10
C ILE A 425 24.44 25.43 2.61
N SER A 426 23.16 25.58 2.27
CA SER A 426 22.27 26.59 2.85
C SER A 426 21.30 25.91 3.79
N LEU A 427 21.12 26.43 5.00
CA LEU A 427 20.22 25.81 5.99
C LEU A 427 18.74 26.21 5.76
N PRO A 428 17.80 25.27 6.00
CA PRO A 428 18.03 23.87 6.36
C PRO A 428 18.45 23.01 5.16
N ALA A 429 19.27 21.98 5.39
CA ALA A 429 19.71 21.06 4.35
C ALA A 429 19.68 19.61 4.84
N VAL A 430 19.11 18.72 4.02
CA VAL A 430 19.17 17.27 4.23
C VAL A 430 20.27 16.70 3.36
N LEU A 431 21.24 16.05 3.98
CA LEU A 431 22.39 15.46 3.33
C LEU A 431 22.33 13.94 3.49
N GLY A 432 22.63 13.24 2.41
CA GLY A 432 22.89 11.82 2.46
C GLY A 432 23.94 11.44 1.45
N ARG A 433 23.85 10.18 1.01
CA ARG A 433 24.87 9.55 0.17
C ARG A 433 25.23 10.37 -1.06
N GLY A 434 24.26 10.99 -1.73
CA GLY A 434 24.49 11.72 -2.97
C GLY A 434 25.28 13.00 -2.72
N GLU A 435 24.81 13.81 -1.78
CA GLU A 435 25.37 15.12 -1.44
C GLU A 435 26.77 14.98 -0.83
N LEU A 436 26.96 13.97 0.03
CA LEU A 436 28.21 13.74 0.76
C LEU A 436 29.26 12.95 -0.03
N ALA A 437 28.89 12.31 -1.16
CA ALA A 437 29.80 11.43 -1.91
C ALA A 437 31.12 12.12 -2.32
N SER A 438 31.10 13.42 -2.57
CA SER A 438 32.30 14.17 -3.00
C SER A 438 33.34 14.37 -1.88
N ILE A 439 32.91 14.33 -0.61
CA ILE A 439 33.76 14.61 0.55
C ILE A 439 34.08 13.38 1.39
N LEU A 440 33.31 12.30 1.29
CA LEU A 440 33.52 11.10 2.11
C LEU A 440 34.75 10.28 1.68
N PRO A 441 35.33 9.46 2.58
CA PRO A 441 36.35 8.49 2.21
C PRO A 441 35.83 7.50 1.15
N PRO A 442 36.59 7.20 0.08
CA PRO A 442 36.12 6.30 -0.98
C PRO A 442 35.66 4.94 -0.45
N GLY A 443 34.50 4.47 -0.88
CA GLY A 443 33.93 3.17 -0.49
C GLY A 443 33.11 3.19 0.80
N THR A 444 32.98 4.35 1.45
CA THR A 444 32.14 4.53 2.66
C THR A 444 30.71 4.98 2.35
N GLU A 445 30.45 5.42 1.12
CA GLU A 445 29.18 6.02 0.70
C GLU A 445 28.01 5.02 0.85
N GLY A 446 28.28 3.72 0.70
CA GLY A 446 27.28 2.66 0.90
C GLY A 446 26.72 2.55 2.32
N TYR A 447 27.45 3.05 3.32
CA TYR A 447 27.03 3.10 4.73
C TYR A 447 26.20 4.34 5.06
N ILE A 448 26.19 5.32 4.17
CA ILE A 448 25.43 6.55 4.31
C ILE A 448 24.08 6.37 3.61
N SER A 449 22.99 6.53 4.35
CA SER A 449 21.62 6.62 3.82
C SER A 449 21.48 7.75 2.78
N ARG A 450 20.53 7.60 1.84
CA ARG A 450 20.22 8.63 0.82
C ARG A 450 19.79 9.97 1.41
N LYS A 451 19.15 9.93 2.58
CA LYS A 451 18.96 11.04 3.51
C LYS A 451 19.49 10.53 4.84
N HIS A 452 20.56 11.11 5.36
CA HIS A 452 21.27 10.60 6.53
C HIS A 452 21.18 11.59 7.70
N ILE A 453 21.43 12.87 7.40
CA ILE A 453 21.50 13.94 8.37
C ILE A 453 20.76 15.16 7.83
N GLU A 454 19.94 15.78 8.66
CA GLU A 454 19.43 17.14 8.43
C GLU A 454 20.26 18.11 9.28
N VAL A 455 20.69 19.22 8.68
CA VAL A 455 21.35 20.32 9.36
C VAL A 455 20.40 21.51 9.29
N PHE A 456 20.12 22.15 10.43
CA PHE A 456 19.17 23.26 10.49
C PHE A 456 19.55 24.27 11.58
N ASP A 457 19.07 25.51 11.41
CA ASP A 457 19.21 26.57 12.42
C ASP A 457 17.97 26.59 13.31
N LYS A 458 18.18 26.67 14.62
CA LYS A 458 17.13 26.85 15.62
C LYS A 458 17.59 27.93 16.59
N ASP A 459 16.91 29.07 16.57
CA ASP A 459 17.19 30.23 17.42
C ASP A 459 18.64 30.76 17.31
N GLY A 460 19.24 30.69 16.11
CA GLY A 460 20.63 31.13 15.85
C GLY A 460 21.70 30.09 16.15
N GLU A 461 21.28 28.91 16.60
CA GLU A 461 22.15 27.78 16.94
C GLU A 461 21.99 26.66 15.90
N VAL A 462 23.08 25.96 15.60
CA VAL A 462 23.09 24.91 14.58
C VAL A 462 22.80 23.56 15.22
N TYR A 463 21.84 22.84 14.63
CA TYR A 463 21.44 21.51 15.04
C TYR A 463 21.63 20.51 13.91
N VAL A 464 21.90 19.27 14.30
CA VAL A 464 21.85 18.11 13.40
C VAL A 464 20.76 17.16 13.88
N ARG A 465 20.05 16.55 12.93
CA ARG A 465 19.04 15.52 13.19
C ARG A 465 19.28 14.30 12.30
N ASP A 466 19.18 13.13 12.91
CA ASP A 466 19.16 11.85 12.20
C ASP A 466 17.80 11.67 11.54
N VAL A 467 17.76 11.67 10.22
CA VAL A 467 16.52 11.58 9.42
C VAL A 467 16.12 10.13 9.11
N GLY A 468 16.31 9.24 10.10
CA GLY A 468 16.05 7.80 9.95
C GLY A 468 17.19 7.09 9.22
N SER A 469 18.42 7.44 9.54
CA SER A 469 19.60 6.87 8.92
C SER A 469 19.87 5.44 9.39
N ARG A 470 20.34 4.58 8.49
CA ARG A 470 20.54 3.14 8.74
C ARG A 470 21.57 2.89 9.84
N ASN A 471 22.64 3.69 9.83
CA ASN A 471 23.81 3.46 10.68
C ASN A 471 24.00 4.55 11.76
N GLY A 472 23.13 5.55 11.80
CA GLY A 472 23.10 6.56 12.85
C GLY A 472 24.06 7.73 12.66
N ILE A 473 23.71 8.85 13.29
CA ILE A 473 24.60 9.96 13.61
C ILE A 473 25.07 9.83 15.06
N PHE A 474 26.35 10.14 15.31
CA PHE A 474 26.93 10.12 16.65
C PHE A 474 27.62 11.45 16.96
N VAL A 475 27.41 11.96 18.17
CA VAL A 475 28.06 13.17 18.69
C VAL A 475 28.62 12.84 20.07
N GLY A 476 29.90 13.13 20.30
CA GLY A 476 30.57 12.75 21.55
C GLY A 476 30.64 11.23 21.80
N GLY A 477 30.52 10.41 20.75
CA GLY A 477 30.54 8.95 20.83
C GLY A 477 29.18 8.28 21.04
N GLU A 478 28.13 9.05 21.37
CA GLU A 478 26.77 8.55 21.58
C GLU A 478 25.91 8.76 20.33
N ARG A 479 24.98 7.82 20.06
CA ARG A 479 24.04 7.94 18.95
C ARG A 479 22.99 8.99 19.31
N VAL A 480 22.74 9.95 18.42
CA VAL A 480 21.80 11.04 18.66
C VAL A 480 20.69 11.05 17.60
N ALA A 481 19.45 11.28 18.05
CA ALA A 481 18.34 11.59 17.14
C ALA A 481 18.39 13.06 16.70
N GLU A 482 18.78 13.95 17.62
CA GLU A 482 18.99 15.37 17.39
C GLU A 482 20.05 15.88 18.38
N ALA A 483 20.96 16.75 17.94
CA ALA A 483 21.97 17.36 18.80
C ALA A 483 22.34 18.77 18.33
N LYS A 484 22.60 19.66 19.29
CA LYS A 484 23.26 20.94 19.02
C LYS A 484 24.72 20.66 18.64
N VAL A 485 25.23 21.33 17.62
CA VAL A 485 26.60 21.17 17.13
C VAL A 485 27.33 22.52 17.08
N ASP A 486 28.43 22.61 17.81
CA ASP A 486 29.36 23.73 17.70
C ASP A 486 30.42 23.45 16.61
N PRO A 487 31.07 24.48 16.04
CA PRO A 487 32.05 24.34 14.95
C PRO A 487 33.19 23.33 15.18
N ASP A 488 33.52 23.07 16.44
CA ASP A 488 34.60 22.18 16.83
C ASP A 488 34.14 20.76 17.19
N VAL A 489 32.82 20.52 17.27
CA VAL A 489 32.22 19.23 17.62
C VAL A 489 32.28 18.27 16.43
N ASP A 490 32.81 17.08 16.69
CA ASP A 490 32.81 15.98 15.72
C ASP A 490 31.42 15.36 15.63
N VAL A 491 30.89 15.31 14.41
CA VAL A 491 29.66 14.58 14.07
C VAL A 491 30.05 13.37 13.24
N VAL A 492 29.87 12.17 13.78
CA VAL A 492 30.24 10.93 13.11
C VAL A 492 29.03 10.36 12.38
N LEU A 493 29.14 10.16 11.08
CA LEU A 493 28.13 9.55 10.22
C LEU A 493 28.40 8.06 10.08
N ALA A 494 27.41 7.23 10.39
CA ALA A 494 27.44 5.79 10.21
C ALA A 494 28.66 5.04 10.80
N LYS A 495 29.41 5.68 11.71
CA LYS A 495 30.72 5.21 12.21
C LYS A 495 31.79 5.04 11.13
N VAL A 496 31.62 5.65 9.96
CA VAL A 496 32.56 5.52 8.83
C VAL A 496 33.21 6.84 8.41
N ALA A 497 32.64 7.97 8.80
CA ALA A 497 33.19 9.29 8.48
C ALA A 497 32.82 10.31 9.55
N THR A 498 33.71 11.26 9.77
CA THR A 498 33.56 12.34 10.75
C THR A 498 33.46 13.66 9.99
N ILE A 499 32.43 14.44 10.30
CA ILE A 499 32.23 15.76 9.71
C ILE A 499 32.25 16.85 10.79
N LYS A 500 32.70 18.04 10.39
CA LYS A 500 32.56 19.29 11.16
C LYS A 500 31.72 20.28 10.38
N ILE A 501 30.90 21.03 11.09
CA ILE A 501 29.92 21.95 10.50
C ILE A 501 30.27 23.38 10.95
N LYS A 502 30.61 24.26 10.01
CA LYS A 502 30.93 25.66 10.28
C LYS A 502 29.97 26.58 9.55
N CYS A 503 29.15 27.32 10.29
CA CYS A 503 28.18 28.25 9.70
C CYS A 503 28.66 29.70 9.88
N LYS A 504 28.49 30.52 8.83
CA LYS A 504 28.79 31.95 8.87
C LYS A 504 27.64 32.78 9.42
#